data_AF-A0A9W4WXZ4-F1
#
_entry.id   AF-A0A9W4WXZ4-F1
#
_cell.length_a   1.000
_cell.length_b   1.000
_cell.length_c   1.000
_cell.angle_alpha   90.00
_cell.angle_beta   90.00
_cell.angle_gamma   90.00
#
_symmetry.space_group_name_H-M   'P 1'
#
loop_
_entity.id
_entity.type
_entity.pdbx_description
1 polymer ?
#
loop_
_entity_poly.entity_id
_entity_poly.type
_entity_poly.pdbx_seq_one_letter_code
_entity_poly.pdbx_strand_id
1 'polypeptide(L)'
;PSNAEVAKNISQIKQKARITRDKPVQIIQDITVNISQEYYPYMPSSNALRSIIKRVKRAEMPAEPQTIEEVNIPDSLRLTLNGDTFLIRDCVIADDRENCSVMDYLRGIAHNLAI
;
A
#
# COMPACT_ATOMS: atom_id res chain seq x y z
N PRO A 1 -35.02 8.83 -15.22
CA PRO A 1 -34.86 9.46 -13.88
C PRO A 1 -34.02 8.62 -12.92
N SER A 2 -34.41 7.37 -12.63
CA SER A 2 -33.73 6.47 -11.66
C SER A 2 -32.22 6.27 -11.91
N ASN A 3 -31.81 5.98 -13.15
CA ASN A 3 -30.39 5.77 -13.46
C ASN A 3 -29.50 7.00 -13.21
N ALA A 4 -30.04 8.21 -13.39
CA ALA A 4 -29.26 9.44 -13.22
C ALA A 4 -28.94 9.69 -11.74
N GLU A 5 -29.91 9.47 -10.84
CA GLU A 5 -29.70 9.66 -9.40
C GLU A 5 -28.78 8.59 -8.82
N VAL A 6 -28.93 7.33 -9.24
CA VAL A 6 -28.00 6.26 -8.84
C VAL A 6 -26.58 6.54 -9.33
N ALA A 7 -26.41 6.99 -10.58
CA ALA A 7 -25.10 7.35 -11.12
C ALA A 7 -24.46 8.52 -10.37
N LYS A 8 -25.26 9.52 -9.97
CA LYS A 8 -24.82 10.64 -9.13
C LYS A 8 -24.33 10.17 -7.76
N ASN A 9 -25.08 9.31 -7.08
CA ASN A 9 -24.68 8.74 -5.78
C ASN A 9 -23.40 7.91 -5.88
N ILE A 10 -23.26 7.08 -6.93
CA ILE A 10 -22.02 6.32 -7.18
C ILE A 10 -20.84 7.27 -7.42
N SER A 11 -21.06 8.37 -8.15
CA SER A 11 -20.01 9.37 -8.42
C SER A 11 -19.58 10.09 -7.14
N GLN A 12 -20.51 10.41 -6.25
CA GLN A 12 -20.21 10.94 -4.91
C GLN A 12 -19.42 9.94 -4.06
N ILE A 13 -19.78 8.65 -4.08
CA ILE A 13 -19.02 7.60 -3.38
C ILE A 13 -17.58 7.54 -3.88
N LYS A 14 -17.38 7.56 -5.21
CA LYS A 14 -16.05 7.57 -5.81
C LYS A 14 -15.26 8.81 -5.40
N GLN A 15 -15.88 9.98 -5.44
CA GLN A 15 -15.23 11.24 -5.07
C GLN A 15 -14.82 11.25 -3.60
N LYS A 16 -15.72 10.87 -2.68
CA LYS A 16 -15.41 10.81 -1.26
C LYS A 16 -14.32 9.78 -0.95
N ALA A 17 -14.33 8.64 -1.65
CA ALA A 17 -13.30 7.62 -1.53
C ALA A 17 -11.89 8.08 -1.95
N ARG A 18 -11.77 9.03 -2.89
CA ARG A 18 -10.49 9.62 -3.30
C ARG A 18 -9.91 10.57 -2.27
N ILE A 19 -10.75 11.46 -1.73
CA ILE A 19 -10.29 12.60 -0.94
C ILE A 19 -10.23 12.31 0.56
N THR A 20 -10.94 11.28 1.03
CA THR A 20 -11.04 10.96 2.47
C THR A 20 -10.33 9.68 2.87
N ARG A 21 -9.88 9.63 4.12
CA ARG A 21 -9.36 8.41 4.77
C ARG A 21 -10.45 7.57 5.45
N ASP A 22 -11.71 7.96 5.32
CA ASP A 22 -12.86 7.31 5.95
C ASP A 22 -12.95 5.82 5.61
N LYS A 23 -13.51 5.04 6.55
CA LYS A 23 -13.77 3.61 6.32
C LYS A 23 -14.89 3.47 5.28
N PRO A 24 -14.86 2.41 4.44
CA PRO A 24 -15.90 2.21 3.41
C PRO A 24 -17.33 2.24 3.94
N VAL A 25 -17.56 1.74 5.16
CA VAL A 25 -18.88 1.78 5.80
C VAL A 25 -19.37 3.20 6.07
N GLN A 26 -18.48 4.10 6.51
CA GLN A 26 -18.81 5.50 6.79
C GLN A 26 -19.12 6.25 5.49
N ILE A 27 -18.34 6.01 4.43
CA ILE A 27 -18.57 6.61 3.11
C ILE A 27 -19.92 6.18 2.54
N ILE A 28 -20.27 4.89 2.65
CA ILE A 28 -21.55 4.38 2.17
C ILE A 28 -22.70 4.97 2.99
N GLN A 29 -22.61 4.94 4.32
CA GLN A 29 -23.67 5.46 5.20
C GLN A 29 -23.94 6.94 4.96
N ASP A 30 -22.90 7.76 4.90
CA ASP A 30 -23.02 9.21 4.68
C ASP A 30 -23.81 9.57 3.41
N ILE A 31 -23.62 8.79 2.34
CA ILE A 31 -24.29 9.04 1.07
C ILE A 31 -25.67 8.38 1.05
N THR A 32 -25.78 7.13 1.52
CA THR A 32 -27.04 6.35 1.48
C THR A 32 -28.12 6.87 2.42
N VAL A 33 -27.78 7.48 3.55
CA VAL A 33 -28.76 8.05 4.51
C VAL A 33 -29.64 9.12 3.86
N ASN A 34 -29.13 9.83 2.85
CA ASN A 34 -29.84 10.91 2.16
C ASN A 34 -30.55 10.46 0.88
N ILE A 35 -30.58 9.16 0.56
CA ILE A 35 -31.20 8.64 -0.67
C ILE A 35 -32.71 8.40 -0.45
N SER A 36 -33.52 8.90 -1.39
CA SER A 36 -34.96 8.62 -1.43
C SER A 36 -35.24 7.12 -1.57
N GLN A 37 -36.25 6.62 -0.84
CA GLN A 37 -36.58 5.20 -0.77
C GLN A 37 -36.88 4.58 -2.15
N GLU A 38 -37.37 5.39 -3.08
CA GLU A 38 -37.68 4.97 -4.45
C GLU A 38 -36.46 4.47 -5.24
N TYR A 39 -35.24 4.83 -4.84
CA TYR A 39 -34.01 4.46 -5.54
C TYR A 39 -33.30 3.24 -4.94
N TYR A 40 -33.72 2.73 -3.77
CA TYR A 40 -33.07 1.58 -3.14
C TYR A 40 -33.00 0.32 -4.03
N PRO A 41 -34.05 -0.05 -4.80
CA PRO A 41 -33.98 -1.23 -5.67
C PRO A 41 -32.95 -1.12 -6.78
N TYR A 42 -32.56 0.09 -7.16
CA TYR A 42 -31.63 0.37 -8.25
C TYR A 42 -30.19 0.59 -7.74
N MET A 43 -29.99 0.69 -6.42
CA MET A 43 -28.67 0.87 -5.84
C MET A 43 -27.87 -0.44 -5.87
N PRO A 44 -26.55 -0.35 -6.11
CA PRO A 44 -25.68 -1.51 -5.94
C PRO A 44 -25.69 -2.01 -4.51
N SER A 45 -25.43 -3.31 -4.32
CA SER A 45 -25.32 -3.89 -2.99
C SER A 45 -24.18 -3.25 -2.19
N SER A 46 -24.26 -3.31 -0.85
CA SER A 46 -23.20 -2.83 0.05
C SER A 46 -21.82 -3.40 -0.31
N ASN A 47 -21.76 -4.68 -0.70
CA ASN A 47 -20.51 -5.32 -1.13
C ASN A 47 -19.99 -4.75 -2.45
N ALA A 48 -20.87 -4.49 -3.42
CA ALA A 48 -20.48 -3.84 -4.67
C ALA A 48 -19.93 -2.42 -4.41
N LEU A 49 -20.58 -1.64 -3.53
CA LEU A 49 -20.11 -0.31 -3.15
C LEU A 49 -18.75 -0.37 -2.44
N ARG A 50 -18.54 -1.32 -1.53
CA ARG A 50 -17.23 -1.55 -0.88
C ARG A 50 -16.15 -1.88 -1.91
N SER A 51 -16.47 -2.71 -2.92
CA SER A 51 -15.55 -3.05 -4.00
C SER A 51 -15.20 -1.84 -4.87
N ILE A 52 -16.18 -0.97 -5.18
CA ILE A 52 -15.94 0.30 -5.89
C ILE A 52 -14.97 1.16 -5.08
N ILE A 53 -15.22 1.36 -3.78
CA ILE A 53 -14.36 2.15 -2.89
C ILE A 53 -12.94 1.57 -2.85
N LYS A 54 -12.81 0.25 -2.66
CA LYS A 54 -11.50 -0.42 -2.67
C LYS A 54 -10.75 -0.18 -3.98
N ARG A 55 -11.44 -0.29 -5.13
CA ARG A 55 -10.83 -0.08 -6.45
C ARG A 55 -10.35 1.35 -6.64
N VAL A 56 -11.17 2.34 -6.24
CA VAL A 56 -10.80 3.75 -6.28
C VAL A 56 -9.57 3.98 -5.40
N LYS A 57 -9.59 3.57 -4.13
CA LYS A 57 -8.47 3.76 -3.22
C LYS A 57 -7.19 3.11 -3.74
N ARG A 58 -7.27 1.89 -4.29
CA ARG A 58 -6.13 1.20 -4.91
C ARG A 58 -5.54 1.95 -6.11
N ALA A 59 -6.39 2.57 -6.94
CA ALA A 59 -5.92 3.32 -8.10
C ALA A 59 -5.18 4.62 -7.71
N GLU A 60 -5.46 5.17 -6.53
CA GLU A 60 -4.75 6.33 -5.98
C GLU A 60 -3.54 5.94 -5.10
N MET A 61 -3.34 4.65 -4.79
CA MET A 61 -2.14 4.22 -4.08
C MET A 61 -0.93 4.27 -5.03
N PRO A 62 0.26 4.62 -4.52
CA PRO A 62 1.48 4.49 -5.32
C PRO A 62 1.62 3.05 -5.82
N ALA A 63 2.14 2.92 -7.03
CA ALA A 63 2.47 1.62 -7.59
C ALA A 63 3.41 0.88 -6.64
N GLU A 64 3.23 -0.44 -6.55
CA GLU A 64 4.14 -1.28 -5.79
C GLU A 64 5.54 -1.20 -6.42
N PRO A 65 6.59 -0.87 -5.64
CA PRO A 65 7.97 -0.83 -6.13
C PRO A 65 8.34 -2.16 -6.78
N GLN A 66 8.88 -2.12 -8.00
CA GLN A 66 9.33 -3.32 -8.71
C GLN A 66 10.79 -3.65 -8.41
N THR A 67 11.53 -2.68 -7.88
CA THR A 67 12.96 -2.79 -7.60
C THR A 67 13.27 -2.22 -6.22
N ILE A 68 14.44 -2.58 -5.67
CA ILE A 68 14.87 -2.07 -4.35
C ILE A 68 15.12 -0.57 -4.43
N GLU A 69 15.59 -0.07 -5.58
CA GLU A 69 15.91 1.33 -5.86
C GLU A 69 14.68 2.23 -5.79
N GLU A 70 13.50 1.72 -6.15
CA GLU A 70 12.23 2.44 -6.09
C GLU A 70 11.69 2.63 -4.66
N VAL A 71 12.23 1.90 -3.68
CA VAL A 71 11.82 2.03 -2.27
C VAL A 71 12.38 3.33 -1.70
N ASN A 72 11.48 4.28 -1.44
CA ASN A 72 11.79 5.52 -0.75
C ASN A 72 11.97 5.26 0.76
N ILE A 73 13.23 5.21 1.20
CA ILE A 73 13.60 5.09 2.61
C ILE A 73 13.92 6.50 3.13
N PRO A 74 13.19 7.00 4.14
CA PRO A 74 13.47 8.28 4.78
C PRO A 74 14.91 8.36 5.28
N ASP A 75 15.54 9.53 5.15
CA ASP A 75 16.95 9.72 5.53
C ASP A 75 17.23 9.36 7.00
N SER A 76 16.25 9.57 7.88
CA SER A 76 16.32 9.18 9.29
C SER A 76 16.45 7.68 9.53
N LEU A 77 16.12 6.84 8.54
CA LEU A 77 16.21 5.38 8.60
C LEU A 77 17.39 4.83 7.77
N ARG A 78 18.19 5.70 7.15
CA ARG A 78 19.35 5.28 6.36
C ARG A 78 20.59 5.04 7.20
N LEU A 79 20.63 5.60 8.41
CA LEU A 79 21.77 5.51 9.31
C LEU A 79 21.43 4.70 10.58
N THR A 80 22.44 4.08 11.16
CA THR A 80 22.37 3.51 12.51
C THR A 80 22.31 4.63 13.55
N LEU A 81 22.05 4.28 14.81
CA LEU A 81 22.13 5.24 15.93
C LEU A 81 23.53 5.87 16.10
N ASN A 82 24.56 5.21 15.57
CA ASN A 82 25.95 5.68 15.62
C ASN A 82 26.35 6.50 14.39
N GLY A 83 25.45 6.65 13.41
CA GLY A 83 25.69 7.42 12.18
C GLY A 83 26.28 6.61 11.02
N ASP A 84 26.44 5.29 11.16
CA ASP A 84 26.92 4.41 10.09
C ASP A 84 25.81 4.11 9.09
N THR A 85 26.16 3.86 7.83
CA THR A 85 25.20 3.41 6.80
C THR A 85 24.55 2.10 7.20
N PHE A 86 23.21 2.09 7.34
CA PHE A 86 22.45 0.90 7.71
C PHE A 86 22.02 0.08 6.47
N LEU A 87 21.75 0.76 5.36
CA LEU A 87 21.23 0.11 4.16
C LEU A 87 22.35 -0.56 3.37
N ILE A 88 22.25 -1.88 3.19
CA ILE A 88 23.24 -2.70 2.47
C ILE A 88 23.55 -2.16 1.07
N ARG A 89 22.56 -1.60 0.37
CA ARG A 89 22.74 -1.01 -0.98
C ARG A 89 23.61 0.25 -0.98
N ASP A 90 23.64 0.96 0.14
CA ASP A 90 24.41 2.21 0.32
C ASP A 90 25.80 1.91 0.91
N CYS A 91 26.05 0.66 1.33
CA CYS A 91 27.37 0.21 1.73
C CYS A 91 28.24 0.03 0.49
N VAL A 92 29.33 0.79 0.41
CA VAL A 92 30.46 0.41 -0.43
C VAL A 92 31.04 -0.83 0.24
N ILE A 93 30.61 -2.02 -0.20
CA ILE A 93 31.38 -3.23 0.04
C ILE A 93 32.67 -2.97 -0.73
N ALA A 94 33.67 -2.41 -0.05
CA ALA A 94 35.01 -2.43 -0.56
C ALA A 94 35.25 -3.88 -0.99
N ASP A 95 35.73 -4.06 -2.21
CA ASP A 95 36.26 -5.34 -2.71
C ASP A 95 37.55 -5.68 -1.94
N ASP A 96 37.50 -5.52 -0.63
CA ASP A 96 38.45 -6.01 0.33
C ASP A 96 38.23 -7.50 0.33
N ARG A 97 39.12 -8.14 -0.43
CA ARG A 97 39.39 -9.58 -0.48
C ARG A 97 39.46 -10.24 0.91
N GLU A 98 39.52 -9.44 1.99
CA GLU A 98 39.39 -9.85 3.40
C GLU A 98 37.95 -10.21 3.82
N ASN A 99 36.91 -9.60 3.24
CA ASN A 99 35.51 -9.96 3.53
C ASN A 99 35.08 -11.29 2.88
N CYS A 100 35.75 -11.71 1.80
CA CYS A 100 35.56 -13.05 1.22
C CYS A 100 35.92 -14.14 2.24
N SER A 101 37.01 -13.95 3.00
CA SER A 101 37.40 -14.88 4.07
C SER A 101 36.34 -15.00 5.17
N VAL A 102 35.67 -13.89 5.52
CA VAL A 102 34.61 -13.88 6.54
C VAL A 102 33.36 -14.59 6.01
N MET A 103 32.98 -14.32 4.77
CA MET A 103 31.83 -14.98 4.14
C MET A 103 32.06 -16.48 3.91
N ASP A 104 33.28 -16.89 3.53
CA ASP A 104 33.65 -18.31 3.40
C ASP A 104 33.67 -19.03 4.75
N TYR A 105 34.14 -18.37 5.80
CA TYR A 105 34.09 -18.89 7.18
C TYR A 105 32.64 -19.07 7.66
N LEU A 106 31.78 -18.07 7.46
CA LEU A 106 30.37 -18.15 7.83
C LEU A 106 29.62 -19.21 7.02
N ARG A 107 29.94 -19.38 5.73
CA ARG A 107 29.42 -20.45 4.88
C ARG A 107 29.84 -21.83 5.38
N GLY A 108 31.09 -21.99 5.83
CA GLY A 108 31.58 -23.21 6.45
C GLY A 108 30.85 -23.57 7.75
N ILE A 109 30.59 -22.58 8.61
CA ILE A 109 29.79 -22.78 9.84
C ILE A 109 28.36 -23.22 9.49
N ALA A 110 27.71 -22.54 8.54
CA ALA A 110 26.34 -22.87 8.15
C ALA A 110 26.20 -24.30 7.60
N HIS A 111 27.17 -24.75 6.81
CA HIS A 111 27.22 -26.13 6.31
C HIS A 111 27.35 -27.15 7.44
N ASN A 112 28.14 -26.85 8.47
CA ASN A 112 28.38 -27.75 9.59
C ASN A 112 27.23 -27.79 10.61
N LEU A 113 26.43 -26.74 10.68
CA LEU A 113 25.22 -26.67 11.51
C LEU A 113 23.97 -27.26 10.81
N ALA A 114 24.07 -27.59 9.52
CA ALA A 114 23.01 -28.20 8.73
C ALA A 114 23.06 -29.74 8.71
N ILE A 115 23.89 -30.35 9.57
CA ILE A 115 23.96 -31.80 9.83
C ILE A 115 23.46 -32.07 11.26
#